data_AF-A0A067KQX3-F1
#
_entry.id   AF-A0A067KQX3-F1
#
_cell.length_a   1.000
_cell.length_b   1.000
_cell.length_c   1.000
_cell.angle_alpha   90.00
_cell.angle_beta   90.00
_cell.angle_gamma   90.00
#
_symmetry.space_group_name_H-M   'P 1'
#
loop_
_entity.id
_entity.type
_entity.pdbx_description
1 polymer ?
#
loop_
_entity_poly.entity_id
_entity_poly.type
_entity_poly.pdbx_seq_one_letter_code
_entity_poly.pdbx_strand_id
1 'polypeptide(L)'
;MNKGKLYLSKSSPESVREAYSQQFQKDFSLFLKSRSQELVPGGCMILSFMGRRTSDPTTDESCYQWELLAQALMTLVSEGLVEEEKVDSFNAPYYAPCGEEIKNQVEKEGCFIIDRIEAFEIDWDGGSCDTHSQCSRGQRVAKTIRAVVESMLEAHFGRDIMDYLFIRYAEMVDDYLSNNKRKYINLVISMFRNNN
;
A
#
# COMPACT_ATOMS: atom_id res chain seq x y z
N MET A 1 14.90 -6.87 -11.32
CA MET A 1 14.29 -5.53 -11.43
C MET A 1 12.80 -5.67 -11.61
N ASN A 2 12.02 -4.77 -11.04
CA ASN A 2 10.55 -4.79 -11.07
C ASN A 2 10.02 -4.02 -12.30
N LYS A 3 10.34 -4.51 -13.50
CA LYS A 3 10.15 -3.76 -14.74
C LYS A 3 8.68 -3.41 -15.01
N GLY A 4 8.41 -2.15 -15.36
CA GLY A 4 7.08 -1.63 -15.67
C GLY A 4 6.11 -1.66 -14.49
N LYS A 5 6.61 -1.80 -13.25
CA LYS A 5 5.81 -1.95 -12.04
C LYS A 5 6.35 -1.04 -10.94
N LEU A 6 5.44 -0.38 -10.22
CA LEU A 6 5.80 0.47 -9.09
C LEU A 6 5.82 -0.30 -7.76
N TYR A 7 5.16 -1.45 -7.69
CA TYR A 7 5.02 -2.26 -6.49
C TYR A 7 4.97 -3.75 -6.87
N LEU A 8 4.74 -4.63 -5.90
CA LEU A 8 4.61 -6.07 -6.12
C LEU A 8 3.46 -6.37 -7.10
N SER A 9 3.75 -7.24 -8.06
CA SER A 9 2.84 -7.71 -9.10
C SER A 9 3.07 -9.20 -9.33
N LYS A 10 2.10 -9.87 -9.95
CA LYS A 10 2.24 -11.28 -10.39
C LYS A 10 3.41 -11.50 -11.34
N SER A 11 3.83 -10.47 -12.06
CA SER A 11 4.98 -10.49 -12.97
C SER A 11 6.31 -10.14 -12.27
N SER A 12 6.28 -9.74 -11.00
CA SER A 12 7.49 -9.35 -10.27
C SER A 12 8.37 -10.58 -10.01
N PRO A 13 9.69 -10.48 -10.21
CA PRO A 13 10.62 -11.55 -9.84
C PRO A 13 10.55 -11.87 -8.35
N GLU A 14 10.83 -13.13 -7.98
CA GLU A 14 10.82 -13.56 -6.57
C GLU A 14 11.75 -12.72 -5.69
N SER A 15 12.92 -12.33 -6.21
CA SER A 15 13.86 -11.46 -5.49
C SER A 15 13.28 -10.10 -5.10
N VAL A 16 12.30 -9.58 -5.85
CA VAL A 16 11.59 -8.34 -5.48
C VAL A 16 10.65 -8.62 -4.31
N ARG A 17 9.90 -9.73 -4.34
CA ARG A 17 9.00 -10.12 -3.25
C ARG A 17 9.76 -10.33 -1.94
N GLU A 18 10.90 -11.02 -2.03
CA GLU A 18 11.81 -11.22 -0.90
C GLU A 18 12.34 -9.89 -0.36
N ALA A 19 12.79 -8.98 -1.22
CA ALA A 19 13.30 -7.68 -0.79
C ALA A 19 12.26 -6.85 -0.03
N TYR A 20 11.02 -6.78 -0.53
CA TYR A 20 9.92 -6.10 0.15
C TYR A 20 9.59 -6.75 1.50
N SER A 21 9.52 -8.09 1.55
CA SER A 21 9.26 -8.81 2.81
C SER A 21 10.38 -8.56 3.82
N GLN A 22 11.64 -8.66 3.42
CA GLN A 22 12.79 -8.41 4.30
C GLN A 22 12.82 -6.97 4.84
N GLN A 23 12.51 -5.99 3.97
CA GLN A 23 12.45 -4.59 4.38
C GLN A 23 11.33 -4.35 5.40
N PHE A 24 10.13 -4.92 5.17
CA PHE A 24 9.03 -4.89 6.14
C PHE A 24 9.45 -5.50 7.49
N GLN A 25 10.07 -6.69 7.48
CA GLN A 25 10.50 -7.34 8.72
C GLN A 25 11.48 -6.47 9.50
N LYS A 26 12.47 -5.88 8.80
CA LYS A 26 13.45 -4.98 9.42
C LYS A 26 12.80 -3.76 10.05
N ASP A 27 11.93 -3.08 9.31
CA ASP A 27 11.31 -1.83 9.75
C ASP A 27 10.31 -2.09 10.88
N PHE A 28 9.51 -3.15 10.76
CA PHE A 28 8.52 -3.51 11.77
C PHE A 28 9.16 -4.02 13.07
N SER A 29 10.22 -4.84 12.99
CA SER A 29 10.99 -5.21 14.20
C SER A 29 11.61 -3.98 14.88
N LEU A 30 12.17 -3.04 14.12
CA LEU A 30 12.71 -1.80 14.68
C LEU A 30 11.63 -0.96 15.36
N PHE A 31 10.45 -0.87 14.73
CA PHE A 31 9.29 -0.20 15.32
C PHE A 31 8.89 -0.84 16.65
N LEU A 32 8.73 -2.17 16.69
CA LEU A 32 8.37 -2.89 17.92
C LEU A 32 9.42 -2.69 19.02
N LYS A 33 10.71 -2.82 18.71
CA LYS A 33 11.80 -2.53 19.65
C LYS A 33 11.69 -1.15 20.27
N SER A 34 11.49 -0.14 19.41
CA SER A 34 11.39 1.26 19.86
C SER A 34 10.18 1.45 20.78
N ARG A 35 9.00 0.96 20.38
CA ARG A 35 7.78 1.04 21.18
C ARG A 35 7.88 0.27 22.50
N SER A 36 8.65 -0.81 22.52
CA SER A 36 8.84 -1.62 23.74
C SER A 36 9.62 -0.90 24.85
N GLN A 37 10.46 0.07 24.48
CA GLN A 37 11.23 0.89 25.42
C GLN A 37 10.43 2.06 25.95
N GLU A 38 9.42 2.51 25.20
CA GLU A 38 8.58 3.66 25.54
C GLU A 38 7.31 3.27 26.30
N LEU A 39 6.75 2.09 26.01
CA LEU A 39 5.55 1.60 26.66
C LEU A 39 5.85 0.94 28.01
N VAL A 40 5.07 1.32 29.02
CA VAL A 40 5.12 0.69 30.34
C VAL A 40 4.70 -0.79 30.27
N PRO A 41 5.21 -1.64 31.19
CA PRO A 41 4.71 -3.00 31.38
C PRO A 41 3.17 -3.06 31.46
N GLY A 42 2.55 -3.94 30.68
CA GLY A 42 1.10 -4.07 30.58
C GLY A 42 0.40 -2.98 29.76
N GLY A 43 1.15 -2.00 29.22
CA GLY A 43 0.62 -0.98 28.32
C GLY A 43 0.07 -1.57 27.02
N CYS A 44 -1.02 -0.97 26.50
CA CYS A 44 -1.67 -1.40 25.27
C CYS A 44 -1.20 -0.56 24.07
N MET A 45 -1.03 -1.21 22.93
CA MET A 45 -0.80 -0.58 21.63
C MET A 45 -1.81 -1.11 20.62
N ILE A 46 -2.48 -0.19 19.93
CA ILE A 46 -3.39 -0.51 18.83
C ILE A 46 -2.79 0.04 17.55
N LEU A 47 -2.56 -0.84 16.57
CA LEU A 47 -2.09 -0.47 15.24
C LEU A 47 -3.22 -0.65 14.23
N SER A 48 -3.34 0.30 13.29
CA SER A 48 -4.25 0.19 12.15
C SER A 48 -3.50 0.57 10.89
N PHE A 49 -3.39 -0.36 9.94
CA PHE A 49 -2.76 -0.10 8.66
C PHE A 49 -3.26 -1.07 7.57
N MET A 50 -3.06 -0.66 6.32
CA MET A 50 -3.41 -1.47 5.16
C MET A 50 -2.61 -2.76 5.15
N GLY A 51 -3.30 -3.88 4.92
CA GLY A 51 -2.71 -5.20 4.86
C GLY A 51 -3.43 -6.06 3.83
N ARG A 52 -3.31 -7.37 4.00
CA ARG A 52 -3.93 -8.36 3.12
C ARG A 52 -4.37 -9.59 3.90
N ARG A 53 -5.35 -10.33 3.35
CA ARG A 53 -5.78 -11.61 3.94
C ARG A 53 -4.94 -12.78 3.48
N THR A 54 -4.47 -12.72 2.23
CA THR A 54 -3.71 -13.80 1.59
C THR A 54 -2.25 -13.74 1.99
N SER A 55 -1.60 -14.90 2.11
CA SER A 55 -0.15 -14.98 2.28
C SER A 55 0.60 -14.44 1.05
N ASP A 56 0.05 -14.64 -0.15
CA ASP A 56 0.60 -14.09 -1.39
C ASP A 56 0.44 -12.55 -1.45
N PRO A 57 1.55 -11.78 -1.53
CA PRO A 57 1.52 -10.31 -1.62
C PRO A 57 1.21 -9.76 -3.02
N THR A 58 1.09 -10.61 -4.04
CA THR A 58 0.86 -10.21 -5.44
C THR A 58 -0.61 -10.25 -5.85
N THR A 59 -1.49 -10.52 -4.88
CA THR A 59 -2.94 -10.55 -5.10
C THR A 59 -3.50 -9.16 -5.31
N ASP A 60 -4.58 -9.07 -6.08
CA ASP A 60 -5.26 -7.80 -6.38
C ASP A 60 -5.66 -7.02 -5.12
N GLU A 61 -5.96 -7.72 -4.00
CA GLU A 61 -6.26 -7.10 -2.71
C GLU A 61 -5.10 -6.22 -2.18
N SER A 62 -3.86 -6.58 -2.52
CA SER A 62 -2.65 -6.02 -1.93
C SER A 62 -2.02 -4.90 -2.77
N CYS A 63 -2.19 -4.94 -4.09
CA CYS A 63 -1.35 -4.17 -5.00
C CYS A 63 -2.06 -3.48 -6.17
N TYR A 64 -3.36 -3.71 -6.39
CA TYR A 64 -3.95 -3.35 -7.69
C TYR A 64 -4.01 -1.84 -7.97
N GLN A 65 -4.04 -0.99 -6.94
CA GLN A 65 -3.95 0.46 -7.15
C GLN A 65 -2.60 0.92 -7.68
N TRP A 66 -1.53 0.28 -7.21
CA TRP A 66 -0.18 0.50 -7.73
C TRP A 66 -0.04 -0.04 -9.14
N GLU A 67 -0.75 -1.12 -9.48
CA GLU A 67 -0.81 -1.67 -10.83
C GLU A 67 -1.47 -0.69 -11.82
N LEU A 68 -2.63 -0.12 -11.47
CA LEU A 68 -3.28 0.92 -12.28
C LEU A 68 -2.42 2.19 -12.40
N LEU A 69 -1.72 2.57 -11.34
CA LEU A 69 -0.82 3.72 -11.37
C LEU A 69 0.42 3.47 -12.25
N ALA A 70 0.96 2.26 -12.20
CA ALA A 70 2.04 1.83 -13.10
C ALA A 70 1.59 1.88 -14.56
N GLN A 71 0.38 1.39 -14.85
CA GLN A 71 -0.21 1.47 -16.19
C GLN A 71 -0.37 2.92 -16.65
N ALA A 72 -0.88 3.81 -15.79
CA ALA A 72 -0.97 5.24 -16.09
C ALA A 72 0.39 5.85 -16.43
N LEU A 73 1.45 5.54 -15.67
CA LEU A 73 2.82 5.96 -16.01
C LEU A 73 3.30 5.37 -17.35
N MET A 74 3.04 4.09 -17.62
CA MET A 74 3.43 3.47 -18.88
C MET A 74 2.73 4.10 -20.10
N THR A 75 1.52 4.64 -19.94
CA THR A 75 0.91 5.45 -21.02
C THR A 75 1.69 6.75 -21.26
N LEU A 76 2.18 7.41 -20.22
CA LEU A 76 3.02 8.62 -20.36
C LEU A 76 4.38 8.28 -20.98
N VAL A 77 4.92 7.08 -20.71
CA VAL A 77 6.11 6.55 -21.39
C VAL A 77 5.84 6.39 -22.89
N SER A 78 4.71 5.79 -23.27
CA SER A 78 4.36 5.58 -24.69
C SER A 78 4.21 6.88 -25.50
N GLU A 79 3.93 7.99 -24.81
CA GLU A 79 3.83 9.33 -25.40
C GLU A 79 5.13 10.14 -25.33
N GLY A 80 6.19 9.56 -24.75
CA GLY A 80 7.49 10.22 -24.61
C GLY A 80 7.55 11.29 -23.51
N LEU A 81 6.59 11.31 -22.59
CA LEU A 81 6.56 12.26 -21.46
C LEU A 81 7.37 11.76 -20.26
N VAL A 82 7.60 10.44 -20.16
CA VAL A 82 8.37 9.79 -19.10
C VAL A 82 9.33 8.78 -19.72
N GLU A 83 10.56 8.71 -19.20
CA GLU A 83 11.52 7.67 -19.58
C GLU A 83 11.14 6.33 -18.92
N GLU A 84 11.13 5.24 -19.70
CA GLU A 84 10.80 3.90 -19.18
C GLU A 84 11.74 3.48 -18.03
N GLU A 85 13.02 3.86 -18.12
CA GLU A 85 14.02 3.58 -17.09
C GLU A 85 13.67 4.23 -15.74
N LYS A 86 12.97 5.38 -15.74
CA LYS A 86 12.50 6.01 -14.50
C LYS A 86 11.38 5.22 -13.86
N VAL A 87 10.50 4.61 -14.66
CA VAL A 87 9.45 3.71 -14.14
C VAL A 87 10.07 2.44 -13.58
N ASP A 88 11.01 1.82 -14.31
CA ASP A 88 11.70 0.58 -13.93
C ASP A 88 12.55 0.70 -12.66
N SER A 89 13.06 1.90 -12.37
CA SER A 89 13.87 2.18 -11.18
C SER A 89 13.05 2.53 -9.94
N PHE A 90 11.79 2.93 -10.11
CA PHE A 90 10.93 3.30 -8.99
C PHE A 90 10.28 2.08 -8.33
N ASN A 91 10.36 2.00 -7.01
CA ASN A 91 9.64 1.02 -6.20
C ASN A 91 9.04 1.71 -4.98
N ALA A 92 7.74 1.53 -4.77
CA ALA A 92 7.01 2.17 -3.68
C ALA A 92 7.56 1.72 -2.32
N PRO A 93 7.91 2.63 -1.40
CA PRO A 93 8.35 2.31 -0.04
C PRO A 93 7.15 1.98 0.86
N TYR A 94 6.39 0.97 0.46
CA TYR A 94 5.14 0.56 1.08
C TYR A 94 5.06 -0.96 1.05
N TYR A 95 4.53 -1.57 2.11
CA TYR A 95 4.26 -3.00 2.13
C TYR A 95 2.98 -3.27 2.91
N ALA A 96 2.06 -4.04 2.32
CA ALA A 96 0.80 -4.44 2.93
C ALA A 96 0.92 -5.86 3.50
N PRO A 97 1.29 -6.06 4.77
CA PRO A 97 1.54 -7.40 5.31
C PRO A 97 0.26 -8.21 5.51
N CYS A 98 0.38 -9.53 5.59
CA CYS A 98 -0.71 -10.39 6.05
C CYS A 98 -0.67 -10.59 7.57
N GLY A 99 -1.77 -11.08 8.15
CA GLY A 99 -1.85 -11.33 9.59
C GLY A 99 -0.79 -12.33 10.09
N GLU A 100 -0.40 -13.32 9.29
CA GLU A 100 0.64 -14.28 9.66
C GLU A 100 2.02 -13.63 9.72
N GLU A 101 2.37 -12.75 8.77
CA GLU A 101 3.63 -12.00 8.78
C GLU A 101 3.76 -11.15 10.04
N ILE A 102 2.67 -10.49 10.45
CA ILE A 102 2.63 -9.69 11.67
C ILE A 102 2.84 -10.57 12.91
N LYS A 103 2.10 -11.69 13.02
CA LYS A 103 2.25 -12.63 14.14
C LYS A 103 3.69 -13.10 14.26
N ASN A 104 4.26 -13.56 13.16
CA ASN A 104 5.64 -14.05 13.13
C ASN A 104 6.65 -12.99 13.59
N GLN A 105 6.48 -11.72 13.18
CA GLN A 105 7.39 -10.65 13.61
C GLN A 105 7.22 -10.26 15.08
N VAL A 106 5.98 -10.20 15.58
CA VAL A 106 5.73 -9.89 17.00
C VAL A 106 6.27 -10.99 17.91
N GLU A 107 6.02 -12.26 17.56
CA GLU A 107 6.52 -13.42 18.30
C GLU A 107 8.06 -13.49 18.26
N LYS A 108 8.66 -13.24 17.10
CA LYS A 108 10.13 -13.20 16.94
C LYS A 108 10.78 -12.10 17.79
N GLU A 109 10.15 -10.94 17.89
CA GLU A 109 10.67 -9.85 18.72
C GLU A 109 10.45 -10.12 20.22
N GLY A 110 9.32 -10.71 20.59
CA GLY A 110 9.06 -11.17 21.95
C GLY A 110 8.84 -10.06 22.99
N CYS A 111 8.66 -8.81 22.57
CA CYS A 111 8.40 -7.69 23.48
C CYS A 111 6.91 -7.40 23.71
N PHE A 112 6.02 -7.88 22.83
CA PHE A 112 4.57 -7.73 22.95
C PHE A 112 3.86 -9.09 22.86
N ILE A 113 2.66 -9.15 23.44
CA ILE A 113 1.70 -10.23 23.26
C ILE A 113 0.53 -9.70 22.42
N ILE A 114 0.22 -10.39 21.33
CA ILE A 114 -0.95 -10.07 20.51
C ILE A 114 -2.21 -10.51 21.26
N ASP A 115 -3.16 -9.59 21.39
CA ASP A 115 -4.50 -9.84 21.90
C ASP A 115 -5.46 -10.18 20.76
N ARG A 116 -5.49 -9.34 19.72
CA ARG A 116 -6.42 -9.49 18.60
C ARG A 116 -5.83 -8.96 17.30
N ILE A 117 -6.11 -9.64 16.19
CA ILE A 117 -5.88 -9.16 14.83
C ILE A 117 -7.18 -9.28 14.07
N GLU A 118 -7.67 -8.18 13.52
CA GLU A 118 -8.90 -8.12 12.74
C GLU A 118 -8.65 -7.52 11.37
N ALA A 119 -9.38 -8.00 10.38
CA ALA A 119 -9.32 -7.52 9.01
C ALA A 119 -10.66 -6.90 8.61
N PHE A 120 -10.66 -5.58 8.36
CA PHE A 120 -11.83 -4.83 7.94
C PHE A 120 -11.75 -4.50 6.47
N GLU A 121 -12.90 -4.55 5.78
CA GLU A 121 -12.98 -4.13 4.39
C GLU A 121 -13.40 -2.68 4.29
N ILE A 122 -12.71 -1.91 3.46
CA ILE A 122 -13.02 -0.50 3.20
C ILE A 122 -13.17 -0.30 1.71
N ASP A 123 -14.30 0.23 1.24
CA ASP A 123 -14.49 0.52 -0.18
C ASP A 123 -13.47 1.56 -0.66
N TRP A 124 -12.91 1.34 -1.86
CA TRP A 124 -11.86 2.22 -2.39
C TRP A 124 -12.28 3.69 -2.47
N ASP A 125 -13.54 3.92 -2.85
CA ASP A 125 -14.13 5.24 -3.07
C ASP A 125 -14.80 5.82 -1.80
N GLY A 126 -14.55 5.19 -0.64
CA GLY A 126 -15.04 5.63 0.67
C GLY A 126 -16.50 5.26 0.96
N GLY A 127 -17.16 4.47 0.11
CA GLY A 127 -18.51 3.93 0.34
C GLY A 127 -19.66 4.95 0.36
N SER A 128 -19.37 6.26 0.34
CA SER A 128 -20.36 7.33 0.34
C SER A 128 -20.76 7.70 -1.09
N CYS A 129 -22.02 7.45 -1.40
CA CYS A 129 -22.75 8.12 -2.46
C CYS A 129 -23.18 9.51 -1.99
N ASP A 130 -22.22 10.43 -1.85
CA ASP A 130 -22.56 11.85 -1.92
C ASP A 130 -23.09 12.11 -3.34
N THR A 131 -24.41 12.03 -3.50
CA THR A 131 -25.12 12.36 -4.74
C THR A 131 -24.93 13.82 -5.16
N HIS A 132 -24.27 14.62 -4.32
CA HIS A 132 -23.87 16.00 -4.56
C HIS A 132 -22.42 16.16 -5.06
N SER A 133 -21.60 15.10 -5.04
CA SER A 133 -20.26 15.12 -5.61
C SER A 133 -20.34 15.09 -7.14
N GLN A 134 -19.97 16.18 -7.81
CA GLN A 134 -19.79 16.20 -9.26
C GLN A 134 -18.63 15.31 -9.76
N CYS A 135 -17.82 14.75 -8.85
CA CYS A 135 -16.70 13.89 -9.19
C CYS A 135 -17.11 12.42 -9.33
N SER A 136 -16.56 11.74 -10.34
CA SER A 136 -16.69 10.29 -10.52
C SER A 136 -16.02 9.49 -9.38
N ARG A 137 -16.27 8.18 -9.34
CA ARG A 137 -15.71 7.30 -8.29
C ARG A 137 -14.19 7.23 -8.40
N GLY A 138 -13.68 7.07 -9.61
CA GLY A 138 -12.25 7.06 -9.94
C GLY A 138 -11.56 8.37 -9.61
N GLN A 139 -12.20 9.52 -9.88
CA GLN A 139 -11.65 10.82 -9.47
C GLN A 139 -11.53 10.96 -7.95
N ARG A 140 -12.48 10.44 -7.16
CA ARG A 140 -12.36 10.45 -5.69
C ARG A 140 -11.19 9.59 -5.22
N VAL A 141 -11.07 8.36 -5.75
CA VAL A 141 -9.94 7.48 -5.43
C VAL A 141 -8.62 8.12 -5.83
N ALA A 142 -8.53 8.64 -7.05
CA ALA A 142 -7.33 9.30 -7.56
C ALA A 142 -6.90 10.48 -6.70
N LYS A 143 -7.83 11.32 -6.23
CA LYS A 143 -7.53 12.42 -5.30
C LYS A 143 -6.97 11.90 -3.97
N THR A 144 -7.56 10.86 -3.40
CA THR A 144 -7.06 10.25 -2.15
C THR A 144 -5.65 9.69 -2.32
N ILE A 145 -5.41 8.95 -3.42
CA ILE A 145 -4.08 8.39 -3.69
C ILE A 145 -3.07 9.49 -3.98
N ARG A 146 -3.44 10.50 -4.79
CA ARG A 146 -2.60 11.67 -5.08
C ARG A 146 -2.12 12.34 -3.81
N ALA A 147 -3.02 12.61 -2.86
CA ALA A 147 -2.67 13.20 -1.58
C ALA A 147 -1.63 12.39 -0.78
N VAL A 148 -1.59 11.06 -0.96
CA VAL A 148 -0.64 10.17 -0.26
C VAL A 148 0.70 10.06 -0.99
N VAL A 149 0.69 9.92 -2.32
CA VAL A 149 1.88 9.50 -3.08
C VAL A 149 2.50 10.59 -3.96
N GLU A 150 1.81 11.70 -4.23
CA GLU A 150 2.27 12.73 -5.18
C GLU A 150 3.64 13.29 -4.83
N SER A 151 3.88 13.64 -3.56
CA SER A 151 5.18 14.21 -3.13
C SER A 151 6.37 13.30 -3.48
N MET A 152 6.19 11.98 -3.35
CA MET A 152 7.21 10.99 -3.68
C MET A 152 7.36 10.80 -5.20
N LEU A 153 6.25 10.80 -5.93
CA LEU A 153 6.28 10.69 -7.40
C LEU A 153 6.85 11.95 -8.05
N GLU A 154 6.49 13.13 -7.56
CA GLU A 154 7.03 14.43 -8.00
C GLU A 154 8.55 14.47 -7.82
N ALA A 155 9.06 13.97 -6.68
CA ALA A 155 10.49 13.92 -6.43
C ALA A 155 11.27 13.05 -7.42
N HIS A 156 10.64 12.01 -7.98
CA HIS A 156 11.30 11.05 -8.90
C HIS A 156 11.03 11.34 -10.38
N PHE A 157 9.79 11.68 -10.72
CA PHE A 157 9.32 11.87 -12.09
C PHE A 157 9.21 13.35 -12.51
N GLY A 158 9.19 14.27 -11.55
CA GLY A 158 9.02 15.71 -11.77
C GLY A 158 7.57 16.18 -11.65
N ARG A 159 7.38 17.46 -11.33
CA ARG A 159 6.06 18.07 -11.10
C ARG A 159 5.20 18.11 -12.36
N ASP A 160 5.81 18.36 -13.50
CA ASP A 160 5.11 18.69 -14.75
C ASP A 160 4.21 17.55 -15.25
N ILE A 161 4.48 16.30 -14.84
CA ILE A 161 3.70 15.12 -15.26
C ILE A 161 2.60 14.73 -14.26
N MET A 162 2.55 15.31 -13.05
CA MET A 162 1.63 14.87 -11.98
C MET A 162 0.16 15.04 -12.37
N ASP A 163 -0.20 16.19 -12.95
CA ASP A 163 -1.59 16.43 -13.35
C ASP A 163 -2.04 15.45 -14.44
N TYR A 164 -1.21 15.23 -15.47
CA TYR A 164 -1.50 14.27 -16.53
C TYR A 164 -1.60 12.83 -16.00
N LEU A 165 -0.69 12.45 -15.09
CA LEU A 165 -0.68 11.13 -14.46
C LEU A 165 -1.99 10.86 -13.72
N PHE A 166 -2.40 11.79 -12.86
CA PHE A 166 -3.58 11.58 -12.02
C PHE A 166 -4.91 11.71 -12.76
N ILE A 167 -4.95 12.43 -13.89
CA ILE A 167 -6.12 12.41 -14.80
C ILE A 167 -6.28 11.00 -15.39
N ARG A 168 -5.22 10.42 -15.97
CA ARG A 168 -5.28 9.06 -16.54
C ARG A 168 -5.54 7.99 -15.52
N TYR A 169 -4.91 8.13 -14.36
CA TYR A 169 -5.14 7.23 -13.24
C TYR A 169 -6.61 7.24 -12.83
N ALA A 170 -7.25 8.42 -12.76
CA ALA A 170 -8.67 8.52 -12.44
C ALA A 170 -9.55 7.79 -13.46
N GLU A 171 -9.28 7.96 -14.76
CA GLU A 171 -10.00 7.29 -15.86
C GLU A 171 -9.87 5.76 -15.76
N MET A 172 -8.64 5.26 -15.58
CA MET A 172 -8.39 3.83 -15.42
C MET A 172 -9.07 3.24 -14.19
N VAL A 173 -9.11 3.99 -13.08
CA VAL A 173 -9.79 3.57 -11.86
C VAL A 173 -11.31 3.56 -12.07
N ASP A 174 -11.89 4.54 -12.78
CA ASP A 174 -13.32 4.56 -13.11
C ASP A 174 -13.71 3.34 -13.95
N ASP A 175 -12.98 3.08 -15.02
CA ASP A 175 -13.22 1.93 -15.89
C ASP A 175 -13.13 0.62 -15.10
N TYR A 176 -12.15 0.52 -14.20
CA TYR A 176 -11.99 -0.64 -13.37
C TYR A 176 -13.13 -0.82 -12.34
N LEU A 177 -13.54 0.26 -11.67
CA LEU A 177 -14.63 0.25 -10.69
C LEU A 177 -16.02 0.11 -11.30
N SER A 178 -16.17 0.34 -12.61
CA SER A 178 -17.42 0.09 -13.33
C SER A 178 -17.77 -1.41 -13.39
N ASN A 179 -16.74 -2.25 -13.47
CA ASN A 179 -16.87 -3.71 -13.60
C ASN A 179 -16.53 -4.47 -12.30
N ASN A 180 -15.90 -3.80 -11.32
CA ASN A 180 -15.40 -4.45 -10.10
C ASN A 180 -15.80 -3.67 -8.85
N LYS A 181 -16.22 -4.39 -7.80
CA LYS A 181 -16.29 -3.84 -6.45
C LYS A 181 -15.01 -4.21 -5.72
N ARG A 182 -14.11 -3.24 -5.51
CA ARG A 182 -12.86 -3.46 -4.79
C ARG A 182 -12.84 -2.74 -3.45
N LYS A 183 -12.22 -3.44 -2.50
CA LYS A 183 -12.08 -3.01 -1.12
C LYS A 183 -10.63 -3.15 -0.70
N TYR A 184 -10.19 -2.24 0.13
CA TYR A 184 -8.98 -2.38 0.92
C TYR A 184 -9.21 -3.34 2.07
N ILE A 185 -8.13 -3.99 2.49
CA ILE A 185 -8.09 -4.68 3.77
C ILE A 185 -7.30 -3.80 4.74
N ASN A 186 -7.96 -3.32 5.79
CA ASN A 186 -7.32 -2.66 6.91
C ASN A 186 -7.16 -3.66 8.06
N LEU A 187 -5.93 -3.87 8.50
CA LEU A 187 -5.62 -4.70 9.65
C LEU A 187 -5.61 -3.85 10.91
N VAL A 188 -6.37 -4.26 11.91
CA VAL A 188 -6.36 -3.68 13.26
C VAL A 188 -5.77 -4.69 14.21
N ILE A 189 -4.69 -4.32 14.89
CA ILE A 189 -3.94 -5.18 15.80
C ILE A 189 -3.95 -4.56 17.19
N SER A 190 -4.41 -5.31 18.17
CA SER A 190 -4.30 -5.02 19.61
C SER A 190 -3.18 -5.87 20.20
N MET A 191 -2.25 -5.24 20.92
CA MET A 191 -1.17 -5.94 21.61
C MET A 191 -0.80 -5.27 22.93
N PHE A 192 -0.32 -6.06 23.88
CA PHE A 192 0.12 -5.60 25.20
C PHE A 192 1.63 -5.74 25.35
N ARG A 193 2.25 -4.77 26.02
CA ARG A 193 3.68 -4.83 26.37
C ARG A 193 3.89 -5.89 27.45
N ASN A 194 4.87 -6.77 27.24
CA ASN A 194 5.23 -7.80 28.21
C ASN A 194 5.68 -7.19 29.54
N ASN A 195 5.40 -7.91 30.64
CA ASN A 195 5.70 -7.45 31.99
C ASN A 195 7.16 -7.67 32.44
N ASN A 196 8.03 -8.12 31.53
CA ASN A 196 9.45 -8.37 31.80
C ASN A 196 10.27 -7.08 31.74
#